data_AF-A0A085N574-F1
#
_entry.id   AF-A0A085N574-F1
#
_cell.length_a   1.000
_cell.length_b   1.000
_cell.length_c   1.000
_cell.angle_alpha   90.00
_cell.angle_beta   90.00
_cell.angle_gamma   90.00
#
_symmetry.space_group_name_H-M   'P 1'
#
loop_
_entity.id
_entity.type
_entity.pdbx_description
1 polymer ?
#
loop_
_entity_poly.entity_id
_entity_poly.type
_entity_poly.pdbx_seq_one_letter_code
_entity_poly.pdbx_strand_id
1 'polypeptide(L)'
;MLVNVRKCFTLRLYRVSRKKAVNVDTVPRFFSNLAEENTVLPTFKPSGFLKYLGVDFNPFGRRRDQVTKAELLVNAVIHAKLKPQHKVDMLRTYLVPRLLYNLTVSNPLANTAYTIDRLIRQAVKIILHLPLSTMSDDYFYLPCTQGGLGFACLAEKSDLCVLNLIRKMELSTDEISRKMVELLPAQRMRSKLMRKYEVVSLNLCDIRAVKLSLMQRRRESALQQPIRATALFSSVSAAVMSGLVGKG
;
A
#
# COMPACT_ATOMS: atom_id res chain seq x y z
N MET A 1 16.43 -0.31 33.82
CA MET A 1 16.43 -0.49 32.34
C MET A 1 17.46 0.46 31.75
N LEU A 2 18.45 -0.04 31.01
CA LEU A 2 19.46 0.79 30.35
C LEU A 2 18.91 1.24 28.99
N VAL A 3 18.79 2.54 28.77
CA VAL A 3 18.19 3.11 27.54
C VAL A 3 19.29 3.32 26.49
N ASN A 4 19.07 2.83 25.28
CA ASN A 4 20.02 3.01 24.18
C ASN A 4 19.85 4.41 23.56
N VAL A 5 20.73 5.35 23.95
CA VAL A 5 20.73 6.76 23.50
C VAL A 5 20.69 6.89 21.97
N ARG A 6 21.34 5.99 21.22
CA ARG A 6 21.37 6.05 19.74
C ARG A 6 20.02 5.74 19.08
N LYS A 7 19.12 5.06 19.79
CA LYS A 7 17.79 4.67 19.30
C LYS A 7 16.67 5.50 19.90
N CYS A 8 17.00 6.43 20.80
CA CYS A 8 16.05 7.23 21.54
C CYS A 8 16.13 8.69 21.12
N PHE A 9 14.97 9.34 21.04
CA PHE A 9 14.85 10.77 20.76
C PHE A 9 13.90 11.38 21.76
N THR A 10 14.18 12.61 22.16
CA THR A 10 13.28 13.37 23.03
C THR A 10 12.39 14.27 22.20
N LEU A 11 11.09 14.18 22.44
CA LEU A 11 10.11 15.05 21.82
C LEU A 11 9.42 15.89 22.90
N ARG A 12 9.60 17.20 22.83
CA ARG A 12 8.86 18.15 23.65
C ARG A 12 8.03 19.04 22.75
N LEU A 13 6.72 18.94 22.92
CA LEU A 13 5.73 19.76 22.25
C LEU A 13 5.17 20.78 23.23
N TYR A 14 5.12 22.04 22.84
CA TYR A 14 4.45 23.08 23.61
C TYR A 14 3.49 23.85 22.71
N ARG A 15 2.33 24.22 23.29
CA ARG A 15 1.34 25.01 22.59
C ARG A 15 1.78 26.47 22.60
N VAL A 16 1.73 27.11 21.44
CA VAL A 16 1.99 28.54 21.33
C VAL A 16 0.75 29.29 21.82
N SER A 17 0.93 30.19 22.79
CA SER A 17 -0.18 31.01 23.28
C SER A 17 -0.77 31.84 22.14
N ARG A 18 -2.10 31.98 22.13
CA ARG A 18 -2.89 32.74 21.11
C ARG A 18 -2.79 32.25 19.66
N LYS A 19 -2.04 31.18 19.36
CA LYS A 19 -2.00 30.54 18.03
C LYS A 19 -2.50 29.10 18.13
N LYS A 20 -3.25 28.62 17.13
CA LYS A 20 -3.61 27.20 17.00
C LYS A 20 -2.43 26.38 16.46
N ALA A 21 -1.26 26.54 17.08
CA ALA A 21 0.00 25.94 16.65
C ALA A 21 0.73 25.27 17.82
N VAL A 22 1.44 24.20 17.52
CA VAL A 22 2.30 23.45 18.44
C VAL A 22 3.71 23.53 17.92
N ASN A 23 4.64 23.98 18.75
CA ASN A 23 6.05 24.06 18.43
C ASN A 23 6.82 22.90 19.08
N VAL A 24 7.90 22.51 18.41
CA VAL A 24 8.85 21.51 18.92
C VAL A 24 10.00 22.26 19.56
N ASP A 25 10.30 21.96 20.82
CA ASP A 25 11.49 22.48 21.50
C ASP A 25 12.72 21.77 20.93
N THR A 26 13.69 22.54 20.45
CA THR A 26 14.94 22.02 19.87
C THR A 26 16.06 21.89 20.90
N VAL A 27 15.88 22.47 22.09
CA VAL A 27 16.90 22.46 23.15
C VAL A 27 16.90 21.11 23.87
N PRO A 28 18.03 20.37 23.89
CA PRO A 28 18.12 19.12 24.62
C PRO A 28 18.11 19.39 26.12
N ARG A 29 17.18 18.75 26.84
CA ARG A 29 17.00 18.91 28.29
C ARG A 29 16.89 17.60 29.06
N PHE A 30 16.80 16.47 28.36
CA PHE A 30 16.64 15.16 29.00
C PHE A 30 17.95 14.38 28.91
N PHE A 31 18.39 13.89 30.06
CA PHE A 31 19.61 13.11 30.24
C PHE A 31 19.24 11.65 30.51
N SER A 32 20.02 10.71 29.96
CA SER A 32 19.76 9.28 30.14
C SER A 32 20.09 8.82 31.56
N ASN A 33 21.09 9.43 32.21
CA ASN A 33 21.48 9.19 33.59
C ASN A 33 21.62 10.54 34.30
N LEU A 34 21.01 10.69 35.48
CA LEU A 34 21.12 11.92 36.27
C LEU A 34 22.54 12.15 36.82
N ALA A 35 23.35 11.08 36.89
CA ALA A 35 24.72 11.08 37.43
C ALA A 35 25.81 11.35 36.39
N GLU A 36 25.51 11.23 35.09
CA GLU A 36 26.46 11.46 33.99
C GLU A 36 25.87 12.50 33.03
N GLU A 37 26.25 13.77 33.17
CA GLU A 37 25.77 14.88 32.33
C GLU A 37 26.08 14.70 30.83
N ASN A 38 26.98 13.78 30.47
CA ASN A 38 27.49 13.59 29.11
C ASN A 38 26.64 12.65 28.22
N THR A 39 25.56 12.04 28.73
CA THR A 39 24.63 11.24 27.90
C THR A 39 23.30 11.96 27.65
N VAL A 40 23.40 13.10 26.96
CA VAL A 40 22.25 13.87 26.48
C VAL A 40 21.49 13.09 25.41
N LEU A 41 20.16 12.98 25.56
CA LEU A 41 19.32 12.38 24.54
C LEU A 41 19.11 13.37 23.37
N PRO A 42 19.25 12.91 22.11
CA PRO A 42 19.10 13.80 20.96
C PRO A 42 17.66 14.32 20.84
N THR A 43 17.52 15.61 20.56
CA THR A 43 16.21 16.24 20.34
C THR A 43 15.69 15.98 18.94
N PHE A 44 14.39 15.79 18.85
CA PHE A 44 13.72 15.63 17.59
C PHE A 44 13.64 16.97 16.84
N LYS A 45 14.29 17.08 15.68
CA LYS A 45 14.18 18.28 14.82
C LYS A 45 12.87 18.27 14.02
N PRO A 46 12.22 19.42 13.76
CA PRO A 46 10.97 19.48 12.97
C PRO A 46 11.05 18.85 11.56
N SER A 47 12.25 18.85 10.97
CA SER A 47 12.57 18.24 9.67
C SER A 47 13.23 16.86 9.78
N GLY A 48 13.52 16.41 11.01
CA GLY A 48 14.14 15.12 11.27
C GLY A 48 13.18 13.98 11.00
N PHE A 49 13.72 12.80 10.73
CA PHE A 49 12.92 11.59 10.65
C PHE A 49 13.54 10.50 11.53
N LEU A 50 12.71 9.85 12.32
CA LEU A 50 13.06 8.64 13.08
C LEU A 50 12.48 7.43 12.37
N LYS A 51 13.34 6.52 11.94
CA LYS A 51 12.91 5.27 11.34
C LYS A 51 12.61 4.25 12.43
N TYR A 52 11.38 3.77 12.48
CA TYR A 52 10.95 2.70 13.37
C TYR A 52 10.09 1.70 12.62
N LEU A 53 10.44 0.40 12.70
CA LEU A 53 9.77 -0.69 11.98
C LEU A 53 9.57 -0.41 10.48
N GLY A 54 10.55 0.23 9.84
CA GLY A 54 10.50 0.57 8.42
C GLY A 54 9.68 1.80 8.06
N VAL A 55 9.02 2.45 9.02
CA VAL A 55 8.26 3.69 8.83
C VAL A 55 9.05 4.89 9.37
N ASP A 56 9.05 5.98 8.61
CA ASP A 56 9.65 7.23 9.02
C ASP A 56 8.62 8.07 9.81
N PHE A 57 8.96 8.42 11.04
CA PHE A 57 8.18 9.25 11.94
C PHE A 57 8.79 10.65 12.05
N ASN A 58 7.95 11.66 12.18
CA ASN A 58 8.23 13.07 12.46
C ASN A 58 7.41 13.45 13.73
N PRO A 59 7.66 14.57 14.46
CA PRO A 59 6.88 14.98 15.62
C PRO A 59 5.40 15.16 15.31
N PHE A 60 5.11 15.54 14.07
CA PHE A 60 3.77 15.80 13.58
C PHE A 60 3.08 14.53 13.05
N GLY A 61 3.74 13.37 13.09
CA GLY A 61 3.19 12.09 12.69
C GLY A 61 4.04 11.34 11.67
N ARG A 62 3.39 10.47 10.90
CA ARG A 62 4.06 9.57 9.94
C ARG A 62 4.32 10.25 8.61
N ARG A 63 5.42 9.91 7.95
CA ARG A 63 5.73 10.38 6.59
C ARG A 63 4.75 9.77 5.58
N ARG A 64 4.19 10.61 4.70
CA ARG A 64 3.16 10.24 3.71
C ARG A 64 3.66 10.14 2.27
N ASP A 65 4.97 9.99 2.07
CA ASP A 65 5.64 9.99 0.76
C ASP A 65 5.68 8.62 0.07
N GLN A 66 4.73 7.73 0.40
CA GLN A 66 4.74 6.34 -0.04
C GLN A 66 4.63 6.20 -1.57
N VAL A 67 3.85 7.09 -2.21
CA VAL A 67 3.67 7.09 -3.67
C VAL A 67 4.98 7.46 -4.37
N THR A 68 5.61 8.56 -3.96
CA THR A 68 6.90 9.00 -4.52
C THR A 68 8.00 7.95 -4.33
N LYS A 69 8.06 7.30 -3.15
CA LYS A 69 8.97 6.17 -2.91
C LYS A 69 8.69 5.00 -3.85
N ALA A 70 7.42 4.67 -4.07
CA ALA A 70 7.04 3.60 -5.00
C ALA A 70 7.42 3.95 -6.44
N GLU A 71 7.18 5.17 -6.89
CA GLU A 71 7.57 5.66 -8.22
C GLU A 71 9.08 5.52 -8.46
N LEU A 72 9.90 5.95 -7.51
CA LEU A 72 11.36 5.83 -7.61
C LEU A 72 11.79 4.36 -7.75
N LEU A 73 11.20 3.47 -6.96
CA LEU A 73 11.52 2.03 -7.02
C LEU A 73 11.05 1.40 -8.35
N VAL A 74 9.84 1.74 -8.80
CA VAL A 74 9.29 1.26 -10.08
C VAL A 74 10.15 1.76 -11.25
N ASN A 75 10.52 3.04 -11.25
CA ASN A 75 11.39 3.63 -12.26
C ASN A 75 12.77 2.95 -12.28
N ALA A 76 13.36 2.65 -11.12
CA ALA A 76 14.61 1.91 -11.06
C ALA A 76 14.51 0.52 -11.72
N VAL A 77 13.40 -0.19 -11.55
CA VAL A 77 13.17 -1.50 -12.20
C VAL A 77 12.99 -1.36 -13.71
N ILE A 78 12.27 -0.32 -14.16
CA ILE A 78 12.07 -0.06 -15.60
C ILE A 78 13.42 0.18 -16.29
N HIS A 79 14.30 0.99 -15.70
CA HIS A 79 15.59 1.36 -16.28
C HIS A 79 16.69 0.31 -16.11
N ALA A 80 16.48 -0.70 -15.26
CA ALA A 80 17.44 -1.78 -15.07
C ALA A 80 17.70 -2.53 -16.38
N LYS A 81 18.97 -2.87 -16.65
CA LYS A 81 19.39 -3.67 -17.82
C LYS A 81 19.09 -5.15 -17.58
N LEU A 82 17.81 -5.51 -17.54
CA LEU A 82 17.31 -6.86 -17.29
C LEU A 82 16.33 -7.30 -18.39
N LYS A 83 16.22 -8.62 -18.60
CA LYS A 83 15.18 -9.19 -19.47
C LYS A 83 13.78 -8.80 -18.94
N PRO A 84 12.79 -8.52 -19.83
CA PRO A 84 11.44 -8.14 -19.41
C PRO A 84 10.79 -9.13 -18.43
N GLN A 85 10.99 -10.43 -18.65
CA GLN A 85 10.51 -11.50 -17.76
C GLN A 85 11.06 -11.35 -16.33
N HIS A 86 12.37 -11.10 -16.19
CA HIS A 86 13.01 -10.89 -14.89
C HIS A 86 12.54 -9.59 -14.21
N LYS A 87 12.23 -8.53 -14.98
CA LYS A 87 11.67 -7.30 -14.42
C LYS A 87 10.28 -7.54 -13.82
N VAL A 88 9.41 -8.24 -14.54
CA VAL A 88 8.07 -8.58 -14.05
C VAL A 88 8.15 -9.47 -12.81
N ASP A 89 9.04 -10.46 -12.80
CA ASP A 89 9.23 -11.31 -11.62
C ASP A 89 9.80 -10.52 -10.43
N MET A 90 10.73 -9.59 -10.67
CA MET A 90 11.26 -8.71 -9.63
C MET A 90 10.17 -7.83 -9.00
N LEU A 91 9.26 -7.29 -9.82
CA LEU A 91 8.11 -6.51 -9.34
C LEU A 91 7.19 -7.37 -8.47
N ARG A 92 6.88 -8.59 -8.94
CA ARG A 92 5.94 -9.50 -8.28
C ARG A 92 6.50 -10.06 -6.96
N THR A 93 7.75 -10.52 -6.96
CA THR A 93 8.34 -11.28 -5.86
C THR A 93 8.94 -10.39 -4.78
N TYR A 94 9.52 -9.23 -5.15
CA TYR A 94 10.21 -8.36 -4.20
C TYR A 94 9.52 -7.01 -3.98
N LEU A 95 9.14 -6.32 -5.06
CA LEU A 95 8.64 -4.96 -4.92
C LEU A 95 7.24 -4.91 -4.30
N VAL A 96 6.30 -5.70 -4.81
CA VAL A 96 4.91 -5.73 -4.33
C VAL A 96 4.82 -6.11 -2.85
N PRO A 97 5.47 -7.19 -2.35
CA PRO A 97 5.46 -7.51 -0.92
C PRO A 97 6.09 -6.43 -0.05
N ARG A 98 7.18 -5.79 -0.52
CA ARG A 98 7.82 -4.68 0.19
C ARG A 98 6.90 -3.47 0.31
N LEU A 99 6.17 -3.13 -0.76
CA LEU A 99 5.20 -2.03 -0.74
C LEU A 99 3.99 -2.37 0.15
N LEU A 100 3.51 -3.61 0.10
CA LEU A 100 2.42 -4.09 0.95
C LEU A 100 2.75 -3.98 2.43
N TYR A 101 3.97 -4.37 2.84
CA TYR A 101 4.42 -4.19 4.22
C TYR A 101 4.40 -2.70 4.61
N ASN A 102 4.95 -1.81 3.77
CA ASN A 102 4.94 -0.39 4.06
C ASN A 102 3.51 0.17 4.17
N LEU A 103 2.60 -0.23 3.27
CA LEU A 103 1.20 0.22 3.29
C LEU A 103 0.42 -0.30 4.52
N THR A 104 0.71 -1.51 5.00
CA THR A 104 0.03 -2.05 6.18
C THR A 104 0.50 -1.38 7.47
N VAL A 105 1.80 -1.12 7.61
CA VAL A 105 2.36 -0.52 8.84
C VAL A 105 2.20 1.01 8.86
N SER A 106 2.34 1.68 7.72
CA SER A 106 2.38 3.16 7.68
C SER A 106 1.03 3.84 7.91
N ASN A 107 -0.11 3.14 7.80
CA ASN A 107 -1.46 3.74 7.77
C ASN A 107 -1.55 4.87 6.74
N PRO A 108 -1.49 4.54 5.44
CA PRO A 108 -1.36 5.50 4.38
C PRO A 108 -2.70 6.21 4.12
N LEU A 109 -2.65 7.32 3.39
CA LEU A 109 -3.86 8.07 3.04
C LEU A 109 -4.78 7.22 2.14
N ALA A 110 -6.08 7.52 2.17
CA ALA A 110 -7.03 6.94 1.22
C ALA A 110 -6.49 7.06 -0.22
N ASN A 111 -6.72 6.02 -1.03
CA ASN A 111 -6.31 5.91 -2.44
C ASN A 111 -4.81 5.74 -2.73
N THR A 112 -3.92 5.92 -1.75
CA THR A 112 -2.47 5.71 -1.98
C THR A 112 -2.13 4.33 -2.52
N ALA A 113 -2.70 3.27 -1.95
CA ALA A 113 -2.51 1.91 -2.42
C ALA A 113 -3.02 1.72 -3.86
N TYR A 114 -4.16 2.35 -4.21
CA TYR A 114 -4.71 2.30 -5.56
C TYR A 114 -3.84 3.03 -6.58
N THR A 115 -3.27 4.19 -6.21
CA THR A 115 -2.32 4.93 -7.05
C THR A 115 -1.07 4.11 -7.30
N ILE A 116 -0.53 3.46 -6.26
CA ILE A 116 0.65 2.59 -6.40
C ILE A 116 0.32 1.37 -7.28
N ASP A 117 -0.84 0.75 -7.09
CA ASP A 117 -1.29 -0.35 -7.96
C ASP A 117 -1.37 0.10 -9.43
N ARG A 118 -1.89 1.30 -9.71
CA ARG A 118 -1.95 1.86 -11.07
C ARG A 118 -0.56 2.07 -11.66
N LEU A 119 0.38 2.61 -10.87
CA LEU A 119 1.77 2.82 -11.30
C LEU A 119 2.45 1.50 -11.65
N ILE A 120 2.26 0.45 -10.83
CA ILE A 120 2.79 -0.88 -11.11
C ILE A 120 2.19 -1.46 -12.39
N ARG A 121 0.86 -1.35 -12.58
CA ARG A 121 0.21 -1.82 -13.82
C ARG A 121 0.76 -1.09 -15.05
N GLN A 122 0.94 0.22 -14.98
CA GLN A 122 1.51 1.00 -16.07
C GLN A 122 2.95 0.58 -16.37
N ALA A 123 3.78 0.38 -15.34
CA ALA A 123 5.15 -0.09 -15.50
C ALA A 123 5.22 -1.48 -16.16
N VAL A 124 4.36 -2.41 -15.75
CA VAL A 124 4.29 -3.75 -16.35
C VAL A 124 3.86 -3.67 -17.82
N LYS A 125 2.87 -2.82 -18.14
CA LYS A 125 2.46 -2.59 -19.54
C LYS A 125 3.60 -2.05 -20.39
N ILE A 126 4.41 -1.13 -19.86
CA ILE A 126 5.59 -0.58 -20.55
C ILE A 126 6.66 -1.67 -20.76
N ILE A 127 6.98 -2.45 -19.72
CA ILE A 127 8.01 -3.49 -19.77
C ILE A 127 7.68 -4.59 -20.79
N LEU A 128 6.40 -4.93 -20.93
CA LEU A 128 5.92 -5.98 -21.83
C LEU A 128 5.44 -5.44 -23.19
N HIS A 129 5.54 -4.12 -23.43
CA HIS A 129 5.03 -3.46 -24.62
C HIS A 129 3.53 -3.67 -24.91
N LEU A 130 2.71 -3.74 -23.85
CA LEU A 130 1.25 -3.85 -23.97
C LEU A 130 0.62 -2.47 -24.23
N PRO A 131 -0.47 -2.40 -25.02
CA PRO A 131 -1.23 -1.16 -25.19
C PRO A 131 -1.85 -0.72 -23.86
N LEU A 132 -1.76 0.58 -23.57
CA LEU A 132 -2.24 1.14 -22.30
C LEU A 132 -3.78 1.03 -22.15
N SER A 133 -4.51 1.06 -23.27
CA SER A 133 -5.97 1.18 -23.36
C SER A 133 -6.75 -0.13 -23.45
N THR A 134 -6.15 -1.23 -23.92
CA THR A 134 -6.93 -2.37 -24.46
C THR A 134 -7.22 -3.48 -23.45
N MET A 135 -6.49 -3.58 -22.33
CA MET A 135 -6.59 -4.71 -21.41
C MET A 135 -7.27 -4.34 -20.10
N SER A 136 -8.14 -5.22 -19.63
CA SER A 136 -8.73 -5.08 -18.31
C SER A 136 -7.72 -5.32 -17.20
N ASP A 137 -7.92 -4.58 -16.11
CA ASP A 137 -7.02 -4.58 -14.97
C ASP A 137 -7.03 -5.92 -14.21
N ASP A 138 -8.05 -6.77 -14.41
CA ASP A 138 -8.24 -8.02 -13.67
C ASP A 138 -7.24 -9.13 -14.06
N TYR A 139 -6.77 -9.15 -15.31
CA TYR A 139 -5.76 -10.11 -15.76
C TYR A 139 -4.41 -9.98 -15.01
N PHE A 140 -4.10 -8.78 -14.51
CA PHE A 140 -2.88 -8.58 -13.74
C PHE A 140 -2.91 -9.35 -12.42
N TYR A 141 -4.09 -9.44 -11.79
CA TYR A 141 -4.24 -10.01 -10.45
C TYR A 141 -4.61 -11.50 -10.44
N LEU A 142 -4.99 -12.06 -11.59
CA LEU A 142 -5.30 -13.47 -11.73
C LEU A 142 -4.01 -14.31 -11.62
N PRO A 143 -4.02 -15.50 -10.97
CA PRO A 143 -2.82 -16.32 -10.85
C PRO A 143 -2.29 -16.79 -12.21
N CYS A 144 -1.00 -17.08 -12.28
CA CYS A 144 -0.36 -17.57 -13.50
C CYS A 144 -0.92 -18.92 -13.97
N THR A 145 -1.42 -19.76 -13.05
CA THR A 145 -2.10 -21.02 -13.40
C THR A 145 -3.40 -20.82 -14.19
N GLN A 146 -3.99 -19.62 -14.13
CA GLN A 146 -5.21 -19.25 -14.84
C GLN A 146 -4.94 -18.26 -15.98
N GLY A 147 -3.67 -18.14 -16.42
CA GLY A 147 -3.28 -17.26 -17.53
C GLY A 147 -3.12 -15.78 -17.16
N GLY A 148 -3.08 -15.43 -15.86
CA GLY A 148 -2.80 -14.06 -15.40
C GLY A 148 -1.33 -13.81 -15.04
N LEU A 149 -1.02 -12.58 -14.62
CA LEU A 149 0.35 -12.21 -14.23
C LEU A 149 0.67 -12.51 -12.74
N GLY A 150 -0.34 -12.83 -11.93
CA GLY A 150 -0.18 -13.23 -10.54
C GLY A 150 0.24 -12.10 -9.60
N PHE A 151 -0.05 -10.84 -9.95
CA PHE A 151 0.19 -9.71 -9.05
C PHE A 151 -0.83 -9.69 -7.91
N ALA A 152 -0.39 -9.21 -6.75
CA ALA A 152 -1.28 -8.97 -5.63
C ALA A 152 -1.78 -7.52 -5.69
N CYS A 153 -3.10 -7.31 -5.75
CA CYS A 153 -3.71 -5.98 -5.63
C CYS A 153 -3.39 -5.41 -4.24
N LEU A 154 -2.54 -4.37 -4.18
CA LEU A 154 -2.05 -3.81 -2.93
C LEU A 154 -3.20 -3.24 -2.11
N ALA A 155 -4.15 -2.54 -2.74
CA ALA A 155 -5.28 -1.93 -2.04
C ALA A 155 -6.13 -2.95 -1.29
N GLU A 156 -6.50 -4.05 -1.94
CA GLU A 156 -7.30 -5.09 -1.28
C GLU A 156 -6.49 -5.87 -0.26
N LYS A 157 -5.24 -6.19 -0.60
CA LYS A 157 -4.40 -6.95 0.31
C LYS A 157 -4.05 -6.17 1.56
N SER A 158 -3.79 -4.86 1.45
CA SER A 158 -3.55 -4.01 2.61
C SER A 158 -4.77 -3.98 3.53
N ASP A 159 -5.97 -3.83 2.95
CA ASP A 159 -7.22 -3.78 3.72
C ASP A 159 -7.48 -5.10 4.46
N LEU A 160 -7.33 -6.23 3.76
CA LEU A 160 -7.47 -7.56 4.38
C LEU A 160 -6.36 -7.83 5.41
N CYS A 161 -5.14 -7.35 5.19
CA CYS A 161 -4.07 -7.43 6.18
C CYS A 161 -4.40 -6.64 7.43
N VAL A 162 -4.96 -5.42 7.30
CA VAL A 162 -5.41 -4.62 8.43
C VAL A 162 -6.51 -5.32 9.23
N LEU A 163 -7.51 -5.91 8.56
CA LEU A 163 -8.53 -6.72 9.23
C LEU A 163 -7.92 -7.91 10.00
N ASN A 164 -6.98 -8.61 9.39
CA ASN A 164 -6.25 -9.70 10.06
C ASN A 164 -5.43 -9.20 11.26
N LEU A 165 -4.83 -8.01 11.18
CA LEU A 165 -4.09 -7.40 12.29
C LEU A 165 -5.01 -7.03 13.45
N ILE A 166 -6.15 -6.40 13.16
CA ILE A 166 -7.16 -6.07 14.18
C ILE A 166 -7.61 -7.35 14.90
N ARG A 167 -7.94 -8.39 14.14
CA ARG A 167 -8.32 -9.68 14.72
C ARG A 167 -7.20 -10.32 15.54
N LYS A 168 -5.94 -10.22 15.11
CA LYS A 168 -4.79 -10.70 15.90
C LYS A 168 -4.63 -9.91 17.20
N MET A 169 -4.88 -8.60 17.18
CA MET A 169 -4.85 -7.76 18.38
C MET A 169 -6.00 -8.11 19.34
N GLU A 170 -7.20 -8.39 18.83
CA GLU A 170 -8.34 -8.84 19.63
C GLU A 170 -8.04 -10.16 20.37
N LEU A 171 -7.37 -11.11 19.69
CA LEU A 171 -7.01 -12.41 20.25
C LEU A 171 -5.72 -12.41 21.07
N SER A 172 -5.01 -11.28 21.15
CA SER A 172 -3.72 -11.23 21.82
C SER A 172 -3.84 -11.29 23.35
N THR A 173 -2.82 -11.88 23.99
CA THR A 173 -2.71 -11.98 25.46
C THR A 173 -2.44 -10.63 26.12
N ASP A 174 -1.80 -9.71 25.39
CA ASP A 174 -1.41 -8.41 25.89
C ASP A 174 -2.62 -7.47 26.04
N GLU A 175 -2.77 -6.92 27.24
CA GLU A 175 -3.89 -6.01 27.56
C GLU A 175 -3.86 -4.74 26.70
N ILE A 176 -2.67 -4.17 26.45
CA ILE A 176 -2.50 -2.97 25.65
C ILE A 176 -3.01 -3.20 24.22
N SER A 177 -2.64 -4.33 23.63
CA SER A 177 -3.04 -4.69 22.25
C SER A 177 -4.56 -4.84 22.14
N ARG A 178 -5.23 -5.42 23.14
CA ARG A 178 -6.70 -5.52 23.18
C ARG A 178 -7.36 -4.13 23.32
N LYS A 179 -6.91 -3.32 24.28
CA LYS A 179 -7.42 -1.95 24.48
C LYS A 179 -7.23 -1.06 23.25
N MET A 180 -6.15 -1.26 22.48
CA MET A 180 -5.92 -0.51 21.24
C MET A 180 -7.02 -0.75 20.19
N VAL A 181 -7.64 -1.93 20.14
CA VAL A 181 -8.75 -2.22 19.23
C VAL A 181 -10.03 -1.51 19.65
N GLU A 182 -10.21 -1.28 20.95
CA GLU A 182 -11.36 -0.57 21.51
C GLU A 182 -11.34 0.94 21.21
N LEU A 183 -10.19 1.48 20.79
CA LEU A 183 -10.09 2.89 20.43
C LEU A 183 -10.94 3.23 19.20
N LEU A 184 -11.59 4.40 19.23
CA LEU A 184 -12.46 4.89 18.16
C LEU A 184 -11.84 4.84 16.75
N PRO A 185 -10.56 5.20 16.51
CA PRO A 185 -9.96 5.12 15.19
C PRO A 185 -9.90 3.68 14.65
N ALA A 186 -9.60 2.70 15.50
CA ALA A 186 -9.55 1.29 15.14
C ALA A 186 -10.95 0.75 14.84
N GLN A 187 -11.95 1.09 15.67
CA GLN A 187 -13.34 0.70 15.47
C GLN A 187 -13.95 1.29 14.17
N ARG A 188 -13.65 2.56 13.86
CA ARG A 188 -14.08 3.21 12.61
C ARG A 188 -13.46 2.55 11.39
N MET A 189 -12.16 2.24 11.46
CA MET A 189 -11.47 1.54 10.37
C MET A 189 -12.04 0.14 10.17
N ARG A 190 -12.24 -0.62 11.26
CA ARG A 190 -12.84 -1.95 11.29
C ARG A 190 -14.22 -1.95 10.63
N SER A 191 -15.13 -1.09 11.09
CA SER A 191 -16.50 -1.00 10.55
C SER A 191 -16.52 -0.58 9.07
N LYS A 192 -15.66 0.37 8.66
CA LYS A 192 -15.52 0.77 7.26
C LYS A 192 -15.07 -0.39 6.38
N LEU A 193 -14.05 -1.14 6.80
CA LEU A 193 -13.51 -2.26 6.03
C LEU A 193 -14.46 -3.46 6.01
N MET A 194 -15.12 -3.78 7.13
CA MET A 194 -16.14 -4.83 7.18
C MET A 194 -17.31 -4.52 6.24
N ARG A 195 -17.77 -3.26 6.19
CA ARG A 195 -18.80 -2.83 5.23
C ARG A 195 -18.32 -2.93 3.78
N LYS A 196 -17.09 -2.51 3.50
CA LYS A 196 -16.53 -2.53 2.14
C LYS A 196 -16.41 -3.95 1.57
N TYR A 197 -16.08 -4.93 2.41
CA TYR A 197 -15.86 -6.32 2.01
C TYR A 197 -16.99 -7.27 2.42
N GLU A 198 -18.10 -6.73 2.95
CA GLU A 198 -19.28 -7.49 3.41
C GLU A 198 -18.92 -8.63 4.38
N VAL A 199 -17.95 -8.36 5.27
CA VAL A 199 -17.47 -9.36 6.22
C VAL A 199 -18.40 -9.40 7.44
N VAL A 200 -19.04 -10.55 7.66
CA VAL A 200 -19.99 -10.76 8.77
C VAL A 200 -19.26 -10.86 10.12
N SER A 201 -18.18 -11.64 10.19
CA SER A 201 -17.36 -11.78 11.40
C SER A 201 -15.86 -11.74 11.09
N LEU A 202 -15.04 -11.38 12.08
CA LEU A 202 -13.57 -11.33 11.90
C LEU A 202 -12.91 -12.72 11.90
N ASN A 203 -13.68 -13.80 11.74
CA ASN A 203 -13.18 -15.17 11.69
C ASN A 203 -12.24 -15.42 10.50
N LEU A 204 -11.37 -16.43 10.63
CA LEU A 204 -10.31 -16.67 9.62
C LEU A 204 -10.96 -17.20 8.35
N CYS A 205 -12.03 -17.99 8.52
CA CYS A 205 -12.84 -18.53 7.45
C CYS A 205 -13.48 -17.41 6.62
N ASP A 206 -14.12 -16.43 7.25
CA ASP A 206 -14.80 -15.33 6.56
C ASP A 206 -13.80 -14.48 5.74
N ILE A 207 -12.66 -14.13 6.33
CA ILE A 207 -11.61 -13.37 5.63
C ILE A 207 -11.06 -14.19 4.43
N ARG A 208 -10.92 -15.52 4.59
CA ARG A 208 -10.53 -16.41 3.48
C ARG A 208 -11.62 -16.51 2.42
N ALA A 209 -12.89 -16.60 2.81
CA ALA A 209 -14.03 -16.66 1.90
C ALA A 209 -14.14 -15.38 1.07
N VAL A 210 -13.95 -14.22 1.67
CA VAL A 210 -13.88 -12.92 0.97
C VAL A 210 -12.74 -12.91 -0.04
N LYS A 211 -11.55 -13.40 0.34
CA LYS A 211 -10.43 -13.51 -0.60
C LYS A 211 -10.79 -14.41 -1.79
N LEU A 212 -11.49 -15.52 -1.57
CA LEU A 212 -11.93 -16.42 -2.64
C LEU A 212 -13.00 -15.77 -3.54
N SER A 213 -13.99 -15.09 -2.95
CA SER A 213 -15.06 -14.42 -3.71
C SER A 213 -14.55 -13.26 -4.57
N LEU A 214 -13.55 -12.51 -4.07
CA LEU A 214 -12.86 -11.48 -4.86
C LEU A 214 -12.12 -12.10 -6.06
N MET A 215 -11.48 -13.25 -5.85
CA MET A 215 -10.80 -13.97 -6.95
C MET A 215 -11.79 -14.50 -7.98
N GLN A 216 -12.95 -15.03 -7.55
CA GLN A 216 -14.02 -15.48 -8.44
C GLN A 216 -14.59 -14.33 -9.27
N ARG A 217 -14.91 -13.19 -8.63
CA ARG A 217 -15.38 -11.98 -9.32
C ARG A 217 -14.40 -11.49 -10.40
N ARG A 218 -13.09 -11.52 -10.12
CA ARG A 218 -12.06 -11.18 -11.11
C ARG A 218 -12.01 -12.16 -12.26
N ARG A 219 -12.14 -13.46 -11.97
CA ARG A 219 -12.19 -14.50 -13.00
C ARG A 219 -13.38 -14.30 -13.92
N GLU A 220 -14.57 -14.08 -13.37
CA GLU A 220 -15.79 -13.81 -14.12
C GLU A 220 -15.65 -12.55 -14.98
N SER A 221 -15.12 -11.47 -14.40
CA SER A 221 -14.90 -10.20 -15.11
C SER A 221 -13.91 -10.36 -16.26
N ALA A 222 -12.82 -11.11 -16.06
CA ALA A 222 -11.85 -11.41 -17.11
C ALA A 222 -12.47 -12.29 -18.23
N LEU A 223 -13.33 -13.25 -17.89
CA LEU A 223 -14.00 -14.12 -18.87
C LEU A 223 -15.13 -13.43 -19.66
N GLN A 224 -15.75 -12.39 -19.11
CA GLN A 224 -16.84 -11.66 -19.78
C GLN A 224 -16.33 -10.62 -20.81
N GLN A 225 -15.07 -10.22 -20.72
CA GLN A 225 -14.49 -9.16 -21.56
C GLN A 225 -13.88 -9.56 -22.92
N PRO A 226 -13.64 -10.84 -23.31
CA PRO A 226 -13.25 -11.13 -24.69
C PRO A 226 -14.35 -10.72 -25.69
N ILE A 227 -15.62 -10.69 -25.27
CA ILE A 227 -16.75 -10.29 -26.11
C ILE A 227 -16.67 -8.81 -26.52
N ARG A 228 -16.11 -7.93 -25.67
CA ARG A 228 -15.93 -6.50 -26.00
C ARG A 228 -14.76 -6.25 -26.94
N ALA A 229 -13.71 -7.08 -26.89
CA ALA A 229 -12.62 -7.02 -27.86
C ALA A 229 -13.10 -7.47 -29.26
N THR A 230 -13.90 -8.55 -29.33
CA THR A 230 -14.48 -9.01 -30.60
C THR A 230 -15.40 -7.96 -31.24
N ALA A 231 -16.14 -7.18 -30.45
CA ALA A 231 -16.97 -6.07 -30.93
C ALA A 231 -16.15 -4.86 -31.45
N LEU A 232 -14.92 -4.69 -30.97
CA LEU A 232 -13.99 -3.67 -31.48
C LEU A 232 -13.26 -4.18 -32.75
N PHE A 233 -12.96 -5.48 -32.84
CA PHE A 233 -12.42 -6.06 -34.06
C PHE A 233 -13.46 -6.09 -35.20
N SER A 234 -14.74 -6.33 -34.91
CA SER A 234 -15.80 -6.26 -35.93
C SER A 234 -16.07 -4.82 -36.42
N SER A 235 -16.00 -3.83 -35.54
CA SER A 235 -16.19 -2.41 -35.93
C SER A 235 -14.99 -1.83 -36.69
N VAL A 236 -13.76 -2.23 -36.36
CA VAL A 236 -12.56 -1.85 -37.14
C VAL A 236 -12.53 -2.59 -38.49
N SER A 237 -12.92 -3.87 -38.55
CA SER A 237 -13.03 -4.59 -39.83
C SER A 237 -14.16 -4.07 -40.72
N ALA A 238 -15.28 -3.62 -40.14
CA ALA A 238 -16.36 -2.99 -40.88
C ALA A 238 -15.98 -1.59 -41.41
N ALA A 239 -15.19 -0.82 -40.66
CA ALA A 239 -14.66 0.48 -41.11
C ALA A 239 -13.61 0.33 -42.22
N VAL A 240 -12.78 -0.71 -42.19
CA VAL A 240 -11.82 -1.00 -43.26
C VAL A 240 -12.51 -1.50 -44.54
N MET A 241 -13.57 -2.30 -44.42
CA MET A 241 -14.33 -2.80 -45.57
C MET A 241 -15.21 -1.72 -46.24
N SER A 242 -15.68 -0.72 -45.48
CA SER A 242 -16.45 0.42 -46.04
C SER A 242 -15.57 1.50 -46.69
N GLY A 243 -14.28 1.59 -46.35
CA GLY A 243 -13.31 2.48 -46.99
C GLY A 243 -12.78 2.01 -48.35
N LEU A 244 -12.99 0.74 -48.72
CA LEU A 244 -12.48 0.13 -49.96
C LEU A 244 -13.48 0.17 -51.15
N VAL A 245 -14.73 0.59 -50.93
CA VAL A 245 -15.78 0.64 -51.98
C VAL A 245 -15.91 2.05 -52.61
N GLY A 246 -15.18 3.05 -52.11
CA GLY A 246 -15.34 4.46 -52.50
C GLY A 246 -14.27 5.05 -53.44
N LYS A 247 -13.50 4.22 -54.15
CA LYS A 247 -12.57 4.69 -55.20
C LYS A 247 -12.62 3.76 -56.41
N GLY A 248 -13.61 4.00 -57.26
CA GLY A 248 -13.73 3.52 -58.63
C GLY A 248 -14.33 4.65 -59.46
#